data_AF-A0AAV7JLD0-F1
#
_entry.id   AF-A0AAV7JLD0-F1
#
_cell.length_a   1.000
_cell.length_b   1.000
_cell.length_c   1.000
_cell.angle_alpha   90.00
_cell.angle_beta   90.00
_cell.angle_gamma   90.00
#
_symmetry.space_group_name_H-M   'P 1'
#
loop_
_entity.id
_entity.type
_entity.pdbx_description
1 polymer ?
#
loop_
_entity_poly.entity_id
_entity_poly.type
_entity_poly.pdbx_seq_one_letter_code
_entity_poly.pdbx_strand_id
1 'polypeptide(L)'
;MSTAENIPTASLWKPRPLPTQDCFLLQILGISYYDLVFADYKLVWELIAKQQLNAKEVQRVKHIRKREKNKLFSRGQFHTLEEAIGNLLEEKNELLLTRDKMTQECEYWEKMHKECIQMENN
;
A
#
# COMPACT_ATOMS: atom_id res chain seq x y z
N MET A 1 -4.10 -28.30 -14.56
CA MET A 1 -5.43 -27.79 -14.15
C MET A 1 -5.18 -26.78 -13.06
N SER A 2 -5.29 -25.49 -13.39
CA SER A 2 -4.94 -24.39 -12.49
C SER A 2 -6.15 -24.06 -11.63
N THR A 3 -6.04 -24.23 -10.32
CA THR A 3 -7.07 -23.89 -9.33
C THR A 3 -7.07 -22.37 -9.11
N ALA A 4 -7.53 -21.63 -10.12
CA ALA A 4 -7.74 -20.18 -10.05
C ALA A 4 -9.21 -19.83 -9.78
N GLU A 5 -9.95 -20.71 -9.11
CA GLU A 5 -11.35 -20.50 -8.76
C GLU A 5 -11.51 -20.59 -7.25
N ASN A 6 -11.48 -19.41 -6.63
CA ASN A 6 -12.05 -19.02 -5.33
C ASN A 6 -11.09 -18.08 -4.61
N ILE A 7 -10.80 -16.92 -5.22
CA ILE A 7 -10.66 -15.73 -4.39
C ILE A 7 -12.10 -15.43 -3.98
N PRO A 8 -12.48 -15.57 -2.71
CA PRO A 8 -13.77 -15.06 -2.28
C PRO A 8 -13.75 -13.60 -2.68
N THR A 9 -14.69 -13.18 -3.53
CA THR A 9 -15.10 -11.78 -3.63
C THR A 9 -15.65 -11.39 -2.26
N ALA A 10 -14.77 -11.33 -1.27
CA ALA A 10 -14.97 -10.71 0.01
C ALA A 10 -15.37 -9.29 -0.38
N SER A 11 -16.66 -9.01 -0.17
CA SER A 11 -17.29 -7.70 -0.33
C SER A 11 -16.25 -6.62 -0.09
N LEU A 12 -15.66 -6.15 -1.20
CA LEU A 12 -14.54 -5.21 -1.22
C LEU A 12 -15.03 -4.06 -0.39
N TRP A 13 -14.45 -3.91 0.80
CA TRP A 13 -15.01 -3.00 1.78
C TRP A 13 -15.11 -1.62 1.14
N LYS A 14 -16.34 -1.15 0.95
CA LYS A 14 -16.59 0.17 0.40
C LYS A 14 -16.62 1.13 1.59
N PRO A 15 -15.65 2.05 1.73
CA PRO A 15 -15.76 3.09 2.74
C PRO A 15 -17.07 3.83 2.50
N ARG A 16 -17.87 3.99 3.57
CA ARG A 16 -19.04 4.87 3.49
C ARG A 16 -18.52 6.29 3.21
N PRO A 17 -19.27 7.13 2.47
CA PRO A 17 -18.91 8.52 2.32
C PRO A 17 -18.69 9.12 3.70
N LEU A 18 -17.49 9.66 3.91
CA LEU A 18 -17.21 10.41 5.12
C LEU A 18 -18.07 11.68 5.12
N PRO A 19 -18.47 12.18 6.31
CA PRO A 19 -19.02 13.53 6.41
C PRO A 19 -18.07 14.53 5.75
N THR A 20 -18.60 15.55 5.07
CA THR A 20 -17.81 16.53 4.31
C THR A 20 -16.70 17.19 5.14
N GLN A 21 -16.94 17.44 6.43
CA GLN A 21 -15.93 17.96 7.36
C GLN A 21 -14.77 16.98 7.60
N ASP A 22 -15.04 15.67 7.64
CA ASP A 22 -14.02 14.64 7.84
C ASP A 22 -13.16 14.50 6.57
N CYS A 23 -13.77 14.63 5.37
CA CYS A 23 -13.04 14.68 4.10
C CYS A 23 -12.10 15.90 4.01
N PHE A 24 -12.56 17.06 4.46
CA PHE A 24 -11.76 18.28 4.44
C PHE A 24 -10.51 18.17 5.31
N LEU A 25 -10.63 17.54 6.49
CA LEU A 25 -9.48 17.29 7.37
C LEU A 25 -8.46 16.34 6.74
N LEU A 26 -8.92 15.29 6.06
CA LEU A 26 -8.04 14.39 5.30
C LEU A 26 -7.31 15.12 4.17
N GLN A 27 -8.02 16.01 3.48
CA GLN A 27 -7.44 16.83 2.41
C GLN A 27 -6.39 17.82 2.95
N ILE A 28 -6.64 18.46 4.10
CA ILE A 28 -5.63 19.31 4.78
C ILE A 28 -4.39 18.50 5.13
N LEU A 29 -4.58 17.27 5.63
CA LEU A 29 -3.48 16.37 5.97
C LEU A 29 -2.76 15.82 4.72
N GLY A 30 -3.34 15.97 3.53
CA GLY A 30 -2.79 15.44 2.29
C GLY A 30 -2.78 13.91 2.24
N ILE A 31 -3.70 13.26 2.94
CA ILE A 31 -3.76 11.79 3.01
C ILE A 31 -5.08 11.23 2.53
N SER A 32 -5.04 10.02 1.99
CA SER A 32 -6.24 9.28 1.67
C SER A 32 -6.92 8.76 2.94
N TYR A 33 -8.18 8.38 2.79
CA TYR A 33 -8.91 7.66 3.81
C TYR A 33 -8.19 6.36 4.24
N TYR A 34 -7.60 5.63 3.30
CA TYR A 34 -6.90 4.37 3.58
C TYR A 34 -5.63 4.62 4.41
N ASP A 35 -4.87 5.66 4.06
CA ASP A 35 -3.69 6.07 4.82
C ASP A 35 -4.06 6.40 6.27
N LEU A 36 -5.16 7.12 6.50
CA LEU A 36 -5.60 7.43 7.86
C LEU A 36 -5.86 6.17 8.70
N VAL A 37 -6.47 5.14 8.09
CA VAL A 37 -6.92 3.94 8.79
C VAL A 37 -5.79 2.92 8.98
N PHE A 38 -4.98 2.72 7.95
CA PHE A 38 -3.99 1.62 7.88
C PHE A 38 -2.54 2.07 8.10
N ALA A 39 -2.19 3.34 7.88
CA ALA A 39 -0.83 3.79 8.13
C ALA A 39 -0.44 3.65 9.59
N ASP A 40 0.86 3.65 9.87
CA ASP A 40 1.39 3.71 11.23
C ASP A 40 0.81 4.91 11.98
N TYR A 41 0.58 4.73 13.28
CA TYR A 41 0.22 5.82 14.18
C TYR A 41 1.27 6.94 14.14
N LYS A 42 2.56 6.61 14.10
CA LYS A 42 3.66 7.57 14.03
C LYS A 42 3.57 8.46 12.79
N LEU A 43 3.35 7.85 11.61
CA LEU A 43 3.26 8.60 10.35
C LEU A 43 2.10 9.60 10.36
N VAL A 44 0.92 9.17 10.83
CA VAL A 44 -0.25 10.08 10.92
C VAL A 44 0.01 11.22 11.91
N TRP A 45 0.75 10.98 12.99
CA TRP A 45 1.12 12.04 13.92
C TRP A 45 2.12 13.03 13.37
N GLU A 46 3.11 12.57 12.63
CA GLU A 46 4.05 13.46 11.94
C GLU A 46 3.31 14.37 10.94
N LEU A 47 2.31 13.83 10.23
CA LEU A 47 1.48 14.61 9.32
C LEU A 47 0.59 15.62 10.04
N ILE A 48 -0.03 15.22 11.15
CA ILE A 48 -0.78 16.15 12.01
C ILE A 48 0.13 17.28 12.51
N ALA A 49 1.34 16.95 12.96
CA ALA A 49 2.29 17.93 13.49
C ALA A 49 2.84 18.89 12.43
N LYS A 50 2.92 18.45 11.17
CA LYS A 50 3.29 19.29 10.02
C LYS A 50 2.19 20.27 9.61
N GLN A 51 0.94 20.00 9.99
CA GLN A 51 -0.20 20.87 9.68
C GLN A 51 -0.53 21.77 10.87
N GLN A 52 -0.99 23.00 10.60
CA GLN A 52 -1.42 23.95 11.63
C GLN A 52 -2.85 23.64 12.15
N LEU A 53 -3.10 22.37 12.51
CA LEU A 53 -4.40 21.95 13.02
C LEU A 53 -4.59 22.41 14.47
N ASN A 54 -5.80 22.88 14.77
CA ASN A 54 -6.18 23.19 16.14
C ASN A 54 -6.49 21.91 16.95
N ALA A 55 -6.53 22.02 18.28
CA ALA A 55 -6.73 20.88 19.16
C ALA A 55 -8.04 20.09 18.87
N LYS A 56 -9.10 20.77 18.42
CA LYS A 56 -10.38 20.10 18.06
C LYS A 56 -10.24 19.29 16.78
N GLU A 57 -9.53 19.79 15.79
CA GLU A 57 -9.25 19.10 14.53
C GLU A 57 -8.38 17.87 14.76
N VAL A 58 -7.33 18.00 15.58
CA VAL A 58 -6.49 16.86 15.98
C VAL A 58 -7.32 15.77 16.67
N GLN A 59 -8.19 16.15 17.61
CA GLN A 59 -9.09 15.19 18.26
C GLN A 59 -10.06 14.54 17.28
N ARG A 60 -10.54 15.30 16.29
CA ARG A 60 -11.43 14.78 15.27
C ARG A 60 -10.73 13.77 14.35
N VAL A 61 -9.50 14.04 13.92
CA VAL A 61 -8.70 13.09 13.13
C VAL A 61 -8.49 11.77 13.88
N LYS A 62 -8.13 11.84 15.18
CA LYS A 62 -8.04 10.65 16.04
C LYS A 62 -9.35 9.89 16.13
N HIS A 63 -10.46 10.62 16.30
CA HIS A 63 -11.78 10.02 16.40
C HIS A 63 -12.18 9.33 15.10
N ILE A 64 -11.95 9.95 13.94
CA ILE A 64 -12.21 9.35 12.62
C ILE A 64 -11.41 8.05 12.50
N ARG A 65 -10.08 8.12 12.73
CA ARG A 65 -9.22 6.93 12.67
C ARG A 65 -9.70 5.80 13.57
N LYS A 66 -10.01 6.10 14.83
CA LYS A 66 -10.53 5.11 15.79
C LYS A 66 -11.87 4.52 15.35
N ARG A 67 -12.81 5.37 14.91
CA ARG A 67 -14.14 4.97 14.44
C ARG A 67 -14.04 4.02 13.26
N GLU A 68 -13.22 4.34 12.27
CA GLU A 68 -13.08 3.52 11.06
C GLU A 68 -12.32 2.22 11.32
N LYS A 69 -11.23 2.24 12.12
CA LYS A 69 -10.57 1.01 12.56
C LYS A 69 -11.53 0.09 13.33
N ASN A 70 -12.28 0.64 14.28
CA ASN A 70 -13.26 -0.14 15.05
C ASN A 70 -14.35 -0.77 14.17
N LYS A 71 -14.77 -0.10 13.09
CA LYS A 71 -15.72 -0.69 12.12
C LYS A 71 -15.11 -1.84 11.34
N LEU A 72 -13.83 -1.77 11.00
CA LEU A 72 -13.13 -2.88 10.35
C LEU A 72 -12.99 -4.07 11.29
N PHE A 73 -12.65 -3.82 12.55
CA PHE A 73 -12.60 -4.86 13.59
C PHE A 73 -13.96 -5.50 13.83
N SER A 74 -15.02 -4.70 14.00
CA SER A 74 -16.37 -5.23 14.28
C SER A 74 -16.98 -6.02 13.13
N ARG A 75 -16.47 -5.85 11.91
CA ARG A 75 -16.88 -6.63 10.72
C ARG A 75 -16.01 -7.87 10.47
N GLY A 76 -14.98 -8.11 11.28
CA GLY A 76 -13.98 -9.16 10.99
C GLY A 76 -13.17 -8.91 9.71
N GLN A 77 -13.29 -7.70 9.14
CA GLN A 77 -12.67 -7.33 7.87
C GLN A 77 -11.25 -6.83 8.04
N PHE A 78 -10.86 -6.44 9.26
CA PHE A 78 -9.51 -5.98 9.54
C PHE A 78 -8.48 -7.08 9.29
N HIS A 79 -8.75 -8.30 9.76
CA HIS A 79 -7.82 -9.42 9.61
C HIS A 79 -7.70 -9.86 8.15
N THR A 80 -8.82 -9.92 7.42
CA THR A 80 -8.82 -10.26 5.99
C THR A 80 -8.14 -9.18 5.12
N LEU A 81 -8.24 -7.91 5.50
CA LEU A 81 -7.52 -6.82 4.82
C LEU A 81 -6.02 -6.83 5.14
N GLU A 82 -5.63 -7.07 6.40
CA GLU A 82 -4.22 -7.22 6.77
C GLU A 82 -3.58 -8.42 6.06
N GLU A 83 -4.29 -9.56 6.00
CA GLU A 83 -3.83 -10.75 5.28
C GLU A 83 -3.72 -10.50 3.78
N ALA A 84 -4.72 -9.84 3.16
CA ALA A 84 -4.65 -9.48 1.75
C ALA A 84 -3.48 -8.52 1.44
N ILE A 85 -3.20 -7.55 2.32
CA ILE A 85 -2.04 -6.66 2.18
C ILE A 85 -0.74 -7.45 2.32
N GLY A 86 -0.66 -8.37 3.29
CA GLY A 86 0.49 -9.25 3.47
C GLY A 86 0.79 -10.07 2.22
N ASN A 87 -0.23 -10.73 1.67
CA ASN A 87 -0.10 -11.55 0.46
C ASN A 87 0.34 -10.73 -0.76
N LEU A 88 -0.22 -9.53 -0.95
CA LEU A 88 0.19 -8.64 -2.05
C LEU A 88 1.64 -8.13 -1.89
N LEU A 89 2.09 -7.89 -0.66
CA LEU A 89 3.47 -7.51 -0.40
C LEU A 89 4.45 -8.66 -0.67
N GLU A 90 4.05 -9.89 -0.34
CA GLU A 90 4.83 -11.10 -0.63
C GLU A 90 4.94 -11.31 -2.15
N GLU A 91 3.82 -11.26 -2.89
CA GLU A 91 3.80 -11.38 -4.34
C GLU A 91 4.65 -10.29 -5.01
N LYS A 92 4.56 -9.03 -4.54
CA LYS A 92 5.42 -7.94 -5.01
C LYS A 92 6.90 -8.27 -4.81
N ASN A 93 7.29 -8.84 -3.67
CA ASN A 93 8.69 -9.17 -3.40
C ASN A 93 9.20 -10.30 -4.31
N GLU A 94 8.38 -11.31 -4.59
CA GLU A 94 8.72 -12.37 -5.57
C GLU A 94 8.91 -11.81 -6.98
N LEU A 95 8.04 -10.89 -7.40
CA LEU A 95 8.16 -10.21 -8.68
C LEU A 95 9.42 -9.34 -8.77
N LEU A 96 9.79 -8.65 -7.69
CA LEU A 96 11.04 -7.89 -7.62
C LEU A 96 12.26 -8.80 -7.76
N LEU A 97 12.29 -9.92 -7.05
CA LEU A 97 13.36 -10.92 -7.18
C LEU A 97 13.46 -11.48 -8.60
N THR A 98 12.31 -11.73 -9.24
CA THR A 98 12.25 -12.23 -10.62
C THR A 98 12.80 -11.18 -11.60
N ARG A 99 12.40 -9.92 -11.44
CA ARG A 99 12.91 -8.80 -12.24
C ARG A 99 14.43 -8.67 -12.10
N ASP A 100 14.95 -8.77 -10.89
CA ASP A 100 16.39 -8.62 -10.65
C ASP A 100 17.19 -9.75 -11.31
N LYS A 101 16.69 -10.98 -11.28
CA LYS A 101 17.29 -12.11 -12.01
C LYS A 101 17.31 -11.88 -13.52
N MET A 102 16.18 -11.46 -14.11
CA MET A 102 16.14 -11.16 -15.54
C MET A 102 17.08 -10.01 -15.91
N THR A 103 17.23 -9.01 -15.05
CA THR A 103 18.16 -7.90 -15.27
C THR A 103 19.61 -8.40 -15.32
N GLN A 104 19.99 -9.29 -14.40
CA GLN A 104 21.33 -9.91 -14.42
C GLN A 104 21.57 -10.76 -15.67
N GLU A 105 20.57 -11.52 -16.13
CA GLU A 105 20.67 -12.30 -17.36
C GLU A 105 20.85 -11.40 -18.58
N CYS A 106 20.09 -10.30 -18.68
CA CYS A 106 20.26 -9.32 -19.75
C CYS A 106 21.68 -8.71 -19.76
N GLU A 107 22.17 -8.27 -18.59
CA GLU A 107 23.53 -7.73 -18.46
C GLU A 107 24.61 -8.75 -18.86
N TYR A 108 24.41 -10.03 -18.52
CA TYR A 108 25.31 -11.11 -18.93
C TYR A 108 25.34 -11.28 -20.46
N TRP A 109 24.17 -11.34 -21.10
CA TRP A 109 24.08 -11.49 -22.56
C TRP A 109 24.65 -10.28 -23.30
N GLU A 110 24.42 -9.06 -22.80
CA GLU A 110 25.02 -7.85 -23.36
C GLU A 110 26.55 -7.88 -23.28
N LYS A 111 27.10 -8.37 -22.16
CA LYS A 111 28.55 -8.54 -22.00
C LYS A 111 29.10 -9.55 -23.01
N MET A 112 28.48 -10.73 -23.10
CA MET A 112 28.87 -11.77 -24.06
C MET A 112 28.83 -11.27 -25.50
N HIS A 113 27.78 -10.51 -25.86
CA HIS A 113 27.65 -9.94 -27.20
C HIS A 113 28.79 -8.95 -27.52
N LYS A 114 29.15 -8.08 -26.57
CA LYS A 114 30.28 -7.14 -26.72
C LYS A 114 31.62 -7.87 -26.90
N GLU A 115 31.85 -8.95 -26.16
CA GLU A 115 33.06 -9.77 -26.26
C GLU A 115 33.15 -10.48 -27.62
N CYS A 116 32.04 -11.03 -28.14
CA CYS A 116 32.00 -11.63 -29.48
C CYS A 116 32.35 -10.61 -30.57
N ILE A 117 31.76 -9.41 -30.54
CA ILE A 117 32.06 -8.35 -31.50
C ILE A 117 33.55 -7.95 -31.45
N GLN A 118 34.15 -7.91 -30.26
CA GLN A 118 35.59 -7.60 -30.13
C GLN A 118 36.49 -8.68 -30.73
N MET A 119 36.11 -9.95 -30.62
CA MET A 119 36.86 -11.05 -31.24
C MET A 119 36.76 -11.06 -32.76
N GLU A 120 35.62 -10.66 -33.33
CA GLU A 120 35.44 -10.58 -34.79
C GLU A 120 36.22 -9.43 -35.45
N ASN A 121 36.55 -8.38 -34.68
CA ASN A 121 37.25 -7.19 -35.17
C ASN A 121 38.78 -7.22 -34.94
N ASN A 122 39.32 -8.28 -34.34
CA ASN A 122 40.75 -8.52 -34.13
C ASN A 122 41.27 -9.63 -35.05
#